data_AF-A0A7S2IYN5-F1
#
_entry.id   AF-A0A7S2IYN5-F1
#
_cell.length_a   1.000
_cell.length_b   1.000
_cell.length_c   1.000
_cell.angle_alpha   90.00
_cell.angle_beta   90.00
_cell.angle_gamma   90.00
#
_symmetry.space_group_name_H-M   'P 1'
#
loop_
_entity.id
_entity.type
_entity.pdbx_description
1 polymer ?
#
loop_
_entity_poly.entity_id
_entity_poly.type
_entity_poly.pdbx_seq_one_letter_code
_entity_poly.pdbx_strand_id
1 'polypeptide(L)'
;GARVANSSLSWKQCTAAEDTMLAEMSPSQILQVAKTENSGAGLDGGLLLKMSYPVHRGIRWPQVVSALLENATTSEASATLAQLRPIQASGNTMIFDSNDGHPPFGCVIGQQVWESHFSSWLMSLTAESGIDIWKTPGRIEEYVCRAGCSA
;
A
#
# COMPACT_ATOMS: atom_id res chain seq x y z
N GLY A 1 -15.71 -21.61 -9.93
CA GLY A 1 -15.75 -22.31 -8.63
C GLY A 1 -16.62 -23.55 -8.75
N ALA A 2 -16.40 -24.55 -7.92
CA ALA A 2 -17.21 -25.77 -7.83
C ALA A 2 -17.98 -25.80 -6.50
N ARG A 3 -19.21 -26.34 -6.52
CA ARG A 3 -19.99 -26.52 -5.30
C ARG A 3 -19.46 -27.71 -4.50
N VAL A 4 -19.42 -27.57 -3.17
CA VAL A 4 -19.20 -28.70 -2.26
C VAL A 4 -20.48 -29.51 -2.18
N ALA A 5 -20.39 -30.81 -2.44
CA ALA A 5 -21.54 -31.72 -2.52
C ALA A 5 -22.43 -31.61 -1.28
N ASN A 6 -23.76 -31.60 -1.50
CA ASN A 6 -24.78 -31.48 -0.44
C ASN A 6 -24.64 -30.24 0.46
N SER A 7 -24.11 -29.12 -0.07
CA SER A 7 -24.00 -27.88 0.69
C SER A 7 -24.28 -26.64 -0.18
N SER A 8 -24.47 -25.49 0.48
CA SER A 8 -24.48 -24.16 -0.15
C SER A 8 -23.08 -23.60 -0.38
N LEU A 9 -22.02 -24.30 0.05
CA LEU A 9 -20.65 -23.84 -0.06
C LEU A 9 -20.13 -24.06 -1.48
N SER A 10 -19.35 -23.10 -1.96
CA SER A 10 -18.60 -23.18 -3.21
C SER A 10 -17.14 -22.90 -2.93
N TRP A 11 -16.25 -23.60 -3.63
CA TRP A 11 -14.83 -23.36 -3.58
C TRP A 11 -14.33 -22.94 -4.96
N LYS A 12 -13.29 -22.12 -5.01
CA LYS A 12 -12.53 -21.80 -6.22
C LYS A 12 -11.06 -21.95 -5.86
N GLN A 13 -10.30 -22.60 -6.73
CA GLN A 13 -8.85 -22.50 -6.67
C GLN A 13 -8.45 -21.20 -7.35
N CYS A 14 -7.80 -20.30 -6.61
CA CYS A 14 -7.27 -19.07 -7.19
C CYS A 14 -5.96 -19.39 -7.89
N THR A 15 -5.79 -18.96 -9.13
CA THR A 15 -4.54 -19.15 -9.89
C THR A 15 -4.15 -17.85 -10.58
N ALA A 16 -2.86 -17.53 -10.63
CA ALA A 16 -2.38 -16.30 -11.29
C ALA A 16 -2.71 -16.27 -12.80
N ALA A 17 -2.93 -17.43 -13.42
CA ALA A 17 -3.30 -17.50 -14.84
C ALA A 17 -4.76 -17.10 -15.11
N GLU A 18 -5.64 -17.21 -14.11
CA GLU A 18 -7.09 -17.01 -14.26
C GLU A 18 -7.66 -15.90 -13.38
N ASP A 19 -6.95 -15.51 -12.33
CA ASP A 19 -7.36 -14.52 -11.35
C ASP A 19 -6.44 -13.31 -11.37
N THR A 20 -7.03 -12.12 -11.32
CA THR A 20 -6.27 -10.90 -11.06
C THR A 20 -5.81 -10.89 -9.61
N MET A 21 -4.51 -10.96 -9.40
CA MET A 21 -3.92 -10.96 -8.06
C MET A 21 -3.59 -9.53 -7.62
N LEU A 22 -3.94 -9.19 -6.38
CA LEU A 22 -3.58 -7.90 -5.78
C LEU A 22 -2.06 -7.64 -5.80
N ALA A 23 -1.26 -8.69 -5.70
CA ALA A 23 0.21 -8.62 -5.74
C ALA A 23 0.76 -8.17 -7.11
N GLU A 24 -0.03 -8.27 -8.17
CA GLU A 24 0.36 -7.88 -9.54
C GLU A 24 -0.14 -6.48 -9.92
N MET A 25 -1.06 -5.92 -9.13
CA MET A 25 -1.56 -4.56 -9.35
C MET A 25 -0.49 -3.54 -8.97
N SER A 26 -0.55 -2.35 -9.58
CA SER A 26 0.17 -1.17 -9.09
C SER A 26 -0.52 -0.57 -7.85
N PRO A 27 0.16 0.28 -7.07
CA PRO A 27 -0.47 1.01 -5.97
C PRO A 27 -1.72 1.79 -6.42
N SER A 28 -1.68 2.48 -7.57
CA SER A 28 -2.82 3.23 -8.08
C SER A 28 -4.02 2.33 -8.43
N GLN A 29 -3.77 1.12 -8.97
CA GLN A 29 -4.82 0.13 -9.21
C GLN A 29 -5.41 -0.40 -7.91
N ILE A 30 -4.58 -0.68 -6.90
CA ILE A 30 -5.04 -1.08 -5.56
C ILE A 30 -5.91 0.01 -4.93
N LEU A 31 -5.52 1.28 -5.05
CA LEU A 31 -6.33 2.39 -4.55
C LEU A 31 -7.69 2.47 -5.26
N GLN A 32 -7.71 2.20 -6.57
CA GLN A 32 -8.96 2.16 -7.32
C GLN A 32 -9.88 1.04 -6.82
N VAL A 33 -9.34 -0.16 -6.62
CA VAL A 33 -10.07 -1.28 -6.00
C VAL A 33 -10.60 -0.89 -4.63
N ALA A 34 -9.76 -0.30 -3.78
CA ALA A 34 -10.16 0.18 -2.46
C ALA A 34 -11.31 1.20 -2.52
N LYS A 35 -11.38 2.03 -3.56
CA LYS A 35 -12.44 3.05 -3.72
C LYS A 35 -13.73 2.50 -4.32
N THR A 36 -13.66 1.50 -5.21
CA THR A 36 -14.83 1.05 -5.98
C THR A 36 -15.51 -0.18 -5.44
N GLU A 37 -14.78 -1.03 -4.73
CA GLU A 37 -15.34 -2.25 -4.15
C GLU A 37 -16.33 -1.95 -3.01
N ASN A 38 -17.16 -2.94 -2.66
CA ASN A 38 -18.10 -2.86 -1.53
C ASN A 38 -19.17 -1.76 -1.68
N SER A 39 -19.84 -1.71 -2.83
CA SER A 39 -21.06 -0.91 -3.07
C SER A 39 -20.95 0.58 -2.69
N GLY A 40 -19.78 1.18 -2.88
CA GLY A 40 -19.52 2.61 -2.67
C GLY A 40 -18.98 3.00 -1.30
N ALA A 41 -18.92 2.09 -0.33
CA ALA A 41 -18.20 2.32 0.93
C ALA A 41 -16.68 2.19 0.74
N GLY A 42 -16.25 1.33 -0.18
CA GLY A 42 -14.85 0.99 -0.39
C GLY A 42 -14.30 0.01 0.66
N LEU A 43 -13.00 -0.23 0.57
CA LEU A 43 -12.17 -0.99 1.50
C LEU A 43 -11.08 -0.06 2.05
N ASP A 44 -10.53 -0.39 3.22
CA ASP A 44 -9.38 0.33 3.77
C ASP A 44 -8.19 0.19 2.81
N GLY A 45 -7.77 1.30 2.21
CA GLY A 45 -6.68 1.31 1.23
C GLY A 45 -5.37 0.81 1.84
N GLY A 46 -4.99 1.33 2.99
CA GLY A 46 -3.69 1.04 3.58
C GLY A 46 -3.54 -0.41 3.99
N LEU A 47 -4.60 -0.95 4.58
CA LEU A 47 -4.67 -2.37 4.86
C LEU A 47 -4.58 -3.18 3.56
N LEU A 48 -5.35 -2.81 2.53
CA LEU A 48 -5.32 -3.51 1.25
C LEU A 48 -3.90 -3.51 0.64
N LEU A 49 -3.22 -2.35 0.67
CA LEU A 49 -1.85 -2.20 0.17
C LEU A 49 -0.85 -3.10 0.94
N LYS A 50 -0.94 -3.15 2.27
CA LYS A 50 -0.11 -4.03 3.11
C LYS A 50 -0.41 -5.51 2.92
N MET A 51 -1.63 -5.86 2.51
CA MET A 51 -2.01 -7.25 2.20
C MET A 51 -1.59 -7.67 0.79
N SER A 52 -1.40 -6.72 -0.13
CA SER A 52 -0.98 -6.99 -1.50
C SER A 52 0.51 -7.36 -1.63
N TYR A 53 1.36 -6.87 -0.74
CA TYR A 53 2.82 -6.94 -0.89
C TYR A 53 3.54 -7.33 0.41
N PRO A 54 4.74 -7.92 0.33
CA PRO A 54 5.54 -8.20 1.52
C PRO A 54 5.94 -6.92 2.25
N VAL A 55 6.02 -6.99 3.59
CA VAL A 55 6.47 -5.90 4.47
C VAL A 55 7.90 -6.15 4.94
N HIS A 56 8.78 -5.18 4.70
CA HIS A 56 10.17 -5.22 5.13
C HIS A 56 10.27 -5.06 6.65
N ARG A 57 10.96 -5.99 7.33
CA ARG A 57 11.04 -6.01 8.80
C ARG A 57 12.18 -5.18 9.39
N GLY A 58 13.22 -4.88 8.59
CA GLY A 58 14.45 -4.24 9.09
C GLY A 58 14.56 -2.73 8.84
N ILE A 59 13.74 -2.16 7.97
CA ILE A 59 13.81 -0.76 7.55
C ILE A 59 12.40 -0.18 7.65
N ARG A 60 12.28 1.01 8.23
CA ARG A 60 11.02 1.75 8.37
C ARG A 60 10.91 2.86 7.35
N TRP A 61 9.69 3.28 7.05
CA TRP A 61 9.39 4.31 6.07
C TRP A 61 10.20 5.60 6.25
N PRO A 62 10.37 6.17 7.46
CA PRO A 62 11.18 7.38 7.64
C PRO A 62 12.63 7.23 7.17
N GLN A 63 13.22 6.04 7.31
CA GLN A 63 14.57 5.76 6.85
C GLN A 63 14.63 5.70 5.32
N VAL A 64 13.59 5.15 4.67
CA VAL A 64 13.45 5.15 3.21
C VAL A 64 13.34 6.57 2.68
N VAL A 65 12.48 7.41 3.29
CA VAL A 65 12.33 8.82 2.94
C VAL A 65 13.68 9.55 3.06
N SER A 66 14.36 9.39 4.18
CA SER A 66 15.67 10.01 4.41
C SER A 66 16.71 9.59 3.37
N ALA A 67 16.76 8.30 3.03
CA ALA A 67 17.76 7.75 2.12
C ALA A 67 17.48 8.00 0.63
N LEU A 68 16.20 8.00 0.20
CA LEU A 68 15.82 8.09 -1.23
C LEU A 68 15.22 9.42 -1.64
N LEU A 69 14.55 10.14 -0.74
CA LEU A 69 13.79 11.35 -1.09
C LEU A 69 14.46 12.63 -0.59
N GLU A 70 15.15 12.57 0.55
CA GLU A 70 15.81 13.73 1.17
C GLU A 70 17.31 13.83 0.83
N ASN A 71 17.88 12.83 0.15
CA ASN A 71 19.31 12.74 -0.15
C ASN A 71 20.21 12.94 1.08
N ALA A 72 19.80 12.41 2.23
CA ALA A 72 20.59 12.51 3.45
C ALA A 72 21.94 11.79 3.29
N THR A 73 23.01 12.42 3.76
CA THR A 73 24.40 11.92 3.63
C THR A 73 24.91 11.25 4.90
N THR A 74 24.02 10.95 5.85
CA THR A 74 24.40 10.28 7.10
C THR A 74 24.84 8.84 6.82
N SER A 75 25.61 8.26 7.76
CA SER A 75 26.00 6.85 7.70
C SER A 75 24.78 5.93 7.70
N GLU A 76 23.73 6.28 8.46
CA GLU A 76 22.47 5.54 8.50
C GLU A 76 21.72 5.58 7.16
N ALA A 77 21.61 6.76 6.54
CA ALA A 77 20.99 6.90 5.22
C ALA A 77 21.76 6.10 4.16
N SER A 78 23.10 6.12 4.22
CA SER A 78 23.96 5.35 3.33
C SER A 78 23.78 3.82 3.51
N ALA A 79 23.67 3.35 4.76
CA ALA A 79 23.41 1.95 5.06
C ALA A 79 22.00 1.51 4.62
N THR A 80 21.01 2.38 4.79
CA THR A 80 19.64 2.16 4.32
C THR A 80 19.60 2.07 2.80
N LEU A 81 20.25 3.00 2.10
CA LEU A 81 20.37 2.99 0.64
C LEU A 81 21.02 1.70 0.12
N ALA A 82 22.06 1.22 0.80
CA ALA A 82 22.71 -0.05 0.44
C ALA A 82 21.75 -1.25 0.52
N GLN A 83 20.84 -1.26 1.49
CA GLN A 83 19.80 -2.29 1.62
C GLN A 83 18.63 -2.11 0.64
N LEU A 84 18.32 -0.87 0.24
CA LEU A 84 17.24 -0.58 -0.72
C LEU A 84 17.63 -0.93 -2.16
N ARG A 85 18.91 -0.79 -2.53
CA ARG A 85 19.41 -1.11 -3.89
C ARG A 85 19.00 -2.50 -4.42
N PRO A 86 19.18 -3.63 -3.69
CA PRO A 86 18.73 -4.93 -4.19
C PRO A 86 17.21 -5.01 -4.37
N ILE A 87 16.43 -4.32 -3.53
CA ILE A 87 14.96 -4.27 -3.64
C ILE A 87 14.59 -3.52 -4.93
N GLN A 88 15.18 -2.34 -5.15
CA GLN A 88 15.01 -1.56 -6.38
C GLN A 88 15.44 -2.35 -7.63
N ALA A 89 16.58 -3.05 -7.58
CA ALA A 89 17.07 -3.85 -8.70
C ALA A 89 16.16 -5.04 -9.03
N SER A 90 15.45 -5.60 -8.04
CA SER A 90 14.57 -6.75 -8.25
C SER A 90 13.28 -6.42 -9.02
N GLY A 91 12.84 -5.16 -8.99
CA GLY A 91 11.54 -4.75 -9.51
C GLY A 91 10.33 -5.22 -8.70
N ASN A 92 10.52 -6.08 -7.69
CA ASN A 92 9.45 -6.55 -6.81
C ASN A 92 9.00 -5.43 -5.86
N THR A 93 7.70 -5.36 -5.61
CA THR A 93 7.14 -4.42 -4.64
C THR A 93 7.46 -4.84 -3.21
N MET A 94 7.94 -3.90 -2.40
CA MET A 94 8.17 -4.09 -0.97
C MET A 94 7.58 -2.92 -0.18
N ILE A 95 6.82 -3.23 0.86
CA ILE A 95 6.25 -2.24 1.80
C ILE A 95 7.27 -1.95 2.90
N PHE A 96 7.36 -0.69 3.29
CA PHE A 96 8.11 -0.23 4.44
C PHE A 96 7.13 0.48 5.36
N ASP A 97 6.92 -0.11 6.53
CA ASP A 97 5.93 0.40 7.47
C ASP A 97 6.44 1.64 8.20
N SER A 98 5.51 2.44 8.71
CA SER A 98 5.82 3.52 9.65
C SER A 98 6.28 2.94 10.99
N ASN A 99 6.63 3.83 11.93
CA ASN A 99 7.05 3.41 13.26
C ASN A 99 5.90 2.89 14.13
N ASP A 100 4.68 3.37 13.90
CA ASP A 100 3.49 3.06 14.69
C ASP A 100 2.45 2.23 13.93
N GLY A 101 2.71 1.90 12.67
CA GLY A 101 1.84 1.12 11.80
C GLY A 101 0.77 1.93 11.07
N HIS A 102 0.65 3.24 11.35
CA HIS A 102 -0.28 4.16 10.68
C HIS A 102 0.40 4.94 9.56
N PRO A 103 -0.35 5.46 8.58
CA PRO A 103 0.19 6.39 7.61
C PRO A 103 0.93 7.59 8.24
N PRO A 104 2.03 8.09 7.62
CA PRO A 104 2.53 7.68 6.32
C PRO A 104 3.41 6.42 6.37
N PHE A 105 3.16 5.52 5.43
CA PHE A 105 4.04 4.39 5.10
C PHE A 105 4.10 4.28 3.57
N GLY A 106 4.96 3.43 3.03
CA GLY A 106 5.09 3.39 1.57
C GLY A 106 5.64 2.09 1.03
N CYS A 107 5.80 2.05 -0.29
CA CYS A 107 6.44 0.96 -0.99
C CYS A 107 7.45 1.43 -2.03
N VAL A 108 8.37 0.54 -2.34
CA VAL A 108 9.35 0.69 -3.42
C VAL A 108 9.08 -0.38 -4.46
N ILE A 109 9.03 0.02 -5.73
CA ILE A 109 8.81 -0.85 -6.91
C ILE A 109 9.80 -0.45 -7.99
N GLY A 110 10.87 -1.21 -8.16
CA GLY A 110 11.94 -0.77 -9.05
C GLY A 110 12.52 0.57 -8.57
N GLN A 111 12.53 1.56 -9.46
CA GLN A 111 12.92 2.94 -9.14
C GLN A 111 11.77 3.80 -8.60
N GLN A 112 10.55 3.28 -8.56
CA GLN A 112 9.38 4.01 -8.09
C GLN A 112 9.29 3.98 -6.57
N VAL A 113 8.93 5.12 -5.99
CA VAL A 113 8.70 5.28 -4.55
C VAL A 113 7.29 5.82 -4.37
N TRP A 114 6.44 5.06 -3.70
CA TRP A 114 5.04 5.40 -3.46
C TRP A 114 4.78 5.53 -1.96
N GLU A 115 3.93 6.48 -1.59
CA GLU A 115 3.54 6.73 -0.20
C GLU A 115 2.03 6.66 -0.06
N SER A 116 1.56 5.90 0.94
CA SER A 116 0.22 6.03 1.47
C SER A 116 0.20 7.08 2.58
N HIS A 117 -0.78 7.98 2.52
CA HIS A 117 -1.03 8.99 3.54
C HIS A 117 -2.54 9.15 3.74
N PHE A 118 -2.92 9.77 4.85
CA PHE A 118 -4.32 10.12 5.07
C PHE A 118 -4.82 11.10 4.02
N SER A 119 -6.00 10.85 3.49
CA SER A 119 -6.60 11.68 2.47
C SER A 119 -6.91 13.08 2.99
N SER A 120 -6.95 14.03 2.06
CA SER A 120 -7.45 15.39 2.36
C SER A 120 -8.86 15.39 2.98
N TRP A 121 -9.73 14.45 2.57
CA TRP A 121 -11.05 14.27 3.15
C TRP A 121 -10.96 13.95 4.65
N LEU A 122 -10.18 12.93 5.03
CA LEU A 122 -10.04 12.55 6.43
C LEU A 122 -9.45 13.70 7.25
N MET A 123 -8.42 14.36 6.72
CA MET A 123 -7.76 15.48 7.40
C MET A 123 -8.66 16.72 7.55
N SER A 124 -9.69 16.85 6.71
CA SER A 124 -10.69 17.92 6.83
C SER A 124 -11.80 17.63 7.87
N LEU A 125 -11.90 16.39 8.35
CA LEU A 125 -12.87 16.04 9.39
C LEU A 125 -12.40 16.60 10.73
N THR A 126 -13.26 17.38 11.39
CA THR A 126 -13.03 17.81 12.76
C THR A 126 -13.49 16.74 13.74
N ALA A 127 -12.98 16.77 14.98
CA ALA A 127 -13.42 15.89 16.05
C ALA A 127 -14.93 15.99 16.35
N GLU A 128 -15.55 17.10 15.96
CA GLU A 128 -16.98 17.38 16.13
C GLU A 128 -17.85 16.87 14.97
N SER A 129 -17.24 16.34 13.91
CA SER A 129 -17.97 15.96 12.69
C SER A 129 -19.00 14.84 12.92
N GLY A 130 -18.84 14.02 13.97
CA GLY A 130 -19.71 12.87 14.23
C GLY A 130 -19.69 11.82 13.11
N ILE A 131 -18.76 11.94 12.16
CA ILE A 131 -18.65 11.07 11.00
C ILE A 131 -17.95 9.78 11.42
N ASP A 132 -18.64 8.67 11.20
CA ASP A 132 -18.07 7.33 11.31
C ASP A 132 -17.27 7.02 10.03
N ILE A 133 -15.96 7.21 10.10
CA ILE A 133 -15.03 7.02 8.96
C ILE A 133 -15.06 5.59 8.42
N TRP A 134 -15.48 4.61 9.24
CA TRP A 134 -15.55 3.20 8.88
C TRP A 134 -16.74 2.87 7.99
N LYS A 135 -17.66 3.82 7.77
CA LYS A 135 -18.71 3.69 6.74
C LYS A 135 -18.20 3.99 5.33
N THR A 136 -17.05 4.63 5.19
CA THR A 136 -16.43 4.92 3.89
C THR A 136 -14.91 4.71 3.91
N PRO A 137 -14.41 3.51 4.26
CA PRO A 137 -12.98 3.27 4.47
C PRO A 137 -12.13 3.52 3.21
N GLY A 138 -12.70 3.38 2.01
CA GLY A 138 -12.02 3.69 0.75
C GLY A 138 -11.65 5.17 0.56
N ARG A 139 -12.11 6.05 1.46
CA ARG A 139 -11.78 7.48 1.46
C ARG A 139 -10.72 7.86 2.49
N ILE A 140 -10.32 6.96 3.38
CA ILE A 140 -9.42 7.28 4.50
C ILE A 140 -8.01 7.61 3.99
N GLU A 141 -7.55 6.90 2.94
CA GLU A 141 -6.18 7.01 2.45
C GLU A 141 -6.09 7.37 0.97
N GLU A 142 -4.96 7.97 0.60
CA GLU A 142 -4.56 8.27 -0.77
C GLU A 142 -3.11 7.85 -0.98
N TYR A 143 -2.79 7.44 -2.22
CA TYR A 143 -1.42 7.09 -2.59
C TYR A 143 -0.86 8.12 -3.54
N VAL A 144 0.38 8.52 -3.29
CA VAL A 144 1.11 9.45 -4.14
C VAL A 144 2.44 8.83 -4.55
N CYS A 145 2.79 8.99 -5.82
CA CYS A 145 4.14 8.68 -6.25
C CYS A 145 5.07 9.84 -5.87
N ARG A 146 6.11 9.53 -5.10
CA ARG A 146 7.10 10.49 -4.60
C ARG A 146 8.34 10.56 -5.50
N ALA A 147 8.68 9.49 -6.21
CA ALA A 147 9.81 9.46 -7.14
C ALA A 147 9.67 8.33 -8.19
N GLY A 148 10.27 8.52 -9.36
CA GLY A 148 10.47 7.45 -10.36
C GLY A 148 9.24 7.06 -11.19
N CYS A 149 8.07 7.65 -10.97
CA CYS A 149 6.90 7.43 -11.83
C CYS A 149 6.94 8.34 -13.06
N SER A 150 6.73 7.77 -14.24
CA SER A 150 6.45 8.54 -15.46
C SER A 150 5.08 9.21 -15.34
N ALA A 151 5.01 10.47 -15.81
CA ALA A 151 3.77 11.24 -15.92
C ALA A 151 2.83 10.67 -17.00
#